data_AF-A0A8S4FIA8-F1
#
_entry.id   AF-A0A8S4FIA8-F1
#
_cell.length_a   1.000
_cell.length_b   1.000
_cell.length_c   1.000
_cell.angle_alpha   90.00
_cell.angle_beta   90.00
_cell.angle_gamma   90.00
#
_symmetry.space_group_name_H-M   'P 1'
#
loop_
_entity.id
_entity.type
_entity.pdbx_description
1 polymer ?
#
loop_
_entity_poly.entity_id
_entity_poly.type
_entity_poly.pdbx_seq_one_letter_code
_entity_poly.pdbx_strand_id
1 'polypeptide(L)'
;MVNNICYADDMVLLAPSISAMRELLSVCEKYADDHNMQYNADKSEYMIFQSENTPTTDLPLILKGETLRRAEEVKYLGHIINSRLSDDADIERQRRAVTVRANMLARRFQRCSGEVKRQLFLTYCTSVYTVELWSSHTVEAMRRMRVQYNHAWRALFRLPYHCSASGMFSAGRAPGWAVLLRRRSASTRAVIFASDNPILCAVRQWPESPLHDTWRKYHVSFL
;
A
#
# COMPACT_ATOMS: atom_id res chain seq x y z
N MET A 1 9.49 16.77 -13.92
CA MET A 1 8.40 15.80 -13.75
C MET A 1 8.99 14.41 -13.92
N VAL A 2 8.77 13.48 -12.99
CA VAL A 2 9.29 12.10 -13.08
C VAL A 2 8.23 11.25 -13.74
N ASN A 3 8.56 10.67 -14.90
CA ASN A 3 7.67 9.86 -15.73
C ASN A 3 8.08 8.38 -15.78
N ASN A 4 9.22 8.04 -15.18
CA ASN A 4 9.74 6.67 -15.13
C ASN A 4 10.23 6.37 -13.70
N ILE A 5 9.75 5.27 -13.12
CA ILE A 5 10.18 4.74 -11.83
C ILE A 5 10.68 3.31 -12.05
N CYS A 6 11.95 3.06 -11.76
CA CYS A 6 12.55 1.73 -11.90
C CYS A 6 12.97 1.18 -10.54
N TYR A 7 12.67 -0.09 -10.30
CA TYR A 7 13.20 -0.87 -9.19
C TYR A 7 13.62 -2.25 -9.70
N ALA A 8 14.93 -2.50 -9.78
CA ALA A 8 15.48 -3.67 -10.46
C ALA A 8 14.91 -3.80 -11.90
N ASP A 9 14.23 -4.90 -12.20
CA ASP A 9 13.55 -5.17 -13.48
C ASP A 9 12.13 -4.60 -13.57
N ASP A 10 11.53 -4.21 -12.44
CA ASP A 10 10.20 -3.60 -12.41
C ASP A 10 10.28 -2.11 -12.80
N MET A 11 9.74 -1.77 -13.97
CA MET A 11 9.65 -0.40 -14.49
C MET A 11 8.20 0.07 -14.56
N VAL A 12 7.95 1.31 -14.12
CA VAL A 12 6.65 1.97 -14.19
C VAL A 12 6.77 3.26 -14.98
N LEU A 13 5.99 3.37 -16.05
CA LEU A 13 5.86 4.58 -16.85
C LEU A 13 4.57 5.32 -16.49
N LEU A 14 4.65 6.64 -16.37
CA LEU A 14 3.52 7.53 -16.11
C LEU A 14 3.44 8.58 -17.21
N ALA A 15 2.30 8.66 -17.87
CA ALA A 15 2.03 9.65 -18.91
C ALA A 15 0.63 10.25 -18.73
N PRO A 16 0.44 11.55 -19.05
CA PRO A 16 -0.86 12.21 -18.96
C PRO A 16 -1.81 11.83 -20.11
N SER A 17 -1.30 11.18 -21.17
CA SER A 17 -2.09 10.79 -22.34
C SER A 17 -1.55 9.51 -22.98
N ILE A 18 -2.40 8.86 -23.78
CA ILE A 18 -2.05 7.64 -24.52
C ILE A 18 -0.99 7.93 -25.59
N SER A 19 -1.05 9.09 -26.25
CA SER A 19 -0.03 9.52 -27.22
C SER A 19 1.34 9.66 -26.57
N ALA A 20 1.41 10.33 -25.40
CA ALA A 20 2.66 10.46 -24.65
C ALA A 20 3.15 9.08 -24.15
N MET A 21 2.25 8.19 -23.76
CA MET A 21 2.62 6.81 -23.39
C MET A 21 3.25 6.05 -24.56
N ARG A 22 2.70 6.17 -25.78
CA ARG A 22 3.27 5.55 -26.98
C ARG A 22 4.66 6.07 -27.30
N GLU A 23 4.89 7.38 -27.13
CA GLU A 23 6.22 7.97 -27.28
C GLU A 23 7.20 7.39 -26.23
N LEU A 24 6.79 7.27 -24.96
CA LEU A 24 7.63 6.67 -23.92
C LEU A 24 7.94 5.20 -24.20
N LEU A 25 6.96 4.42 -24.67
CA LEU A 25 7.16 3.02 -25.06
C LEU A 25 8.16 2.91 -26.21
N SER A 26 8.05 3.76 -27.24
CA SER A 26 8.98 3.77 -28.36
C SER A 26 10.42 4.09 -27.93
N VAL A 27 10.60 5.02 -26.98
CA VAL A 27 11.92 5.31 -26.39
C VAL A 27 12.47 4.10 -25.63
N CYS A 28 11.62 3.42 -24.86
CA CYS A 28 11.99 2.22 -24.12
C CYS A 28 12.39 1.09 -25.07
N GLU A 29 11.61 0.82 -26.11
CA GLU A 29 11.90 -0.21 -27.12
C GLU A 29 13.25 0.03 -27.78
N LYS A 30 13.50 1.27 -28.24
CA LYS A 30 14.78 1.64 -28.83
C LYS A 30 15.95 1.42 -27.86
N TYR A 31 15.79 1.85 -26.61
CA TYR A 31 16.81 1.66 -25.58
C TYR A 31 17.10 0.17 -25.34
N ALA A 32 16.06 -0.65 -25.26
CA ALA A 32 16.19 -2.07 -25.05
C ALA A 32 16.92 -2.75 -26.22
N ASP A 33 16.58 -2.38 -27.46
CA ASP A 33 17.23 -2.91 -28.65
C ASP A 33 18.72 -2.51 -28.72
N ASP A 34 19.05 -1.25 -28.38
CA ASP A 34 20.44 -0.76 -28.33
C ASP A 34 21.30 -1.48 -27.26
N HIS A 35 20.67 -2.00 -26.19
CA HIS A 35 21.35 -2.63 -25.05
C HIS A 35 21.18 -4.15 -25.00
N ASN A 36 20.66 -4.79 -26.05
CA ASN A 36 20.35 -6.22 -26.09
C ASN A 36 19.47 -6.67 -24.90
N MET A 37 18.50 -5.83 -24.52
CA MET A 37 17.49 -6.12 -23.51
C MET A 37 16.14 -6.40 -24.16
N GLN A 38 15.29 -7.15 -23.46
CA GLN A 38 13.96 -7.47 -23.94
C GLN A 38 12.94 -7.27 -22.83
N TYR A 39 11.94 -6.42 -23.07
CA TYR A 39 10.76 -6.34 -22.22
C TYR A 39 9.89 -7.58 -22.44
N ASN A 40 9.34 -8.09 -21.35
CA ASN A 40 8.39 -9.19 -21.38
C ASN A 40 6.98 -8.62 -21.50
N ALA A 41 6.40 -8.67 -22.71
CA ALA A 41 5.07 -8.13 -22.97
C ALA A 41 3.97 -8.88 -22.21
N ASP A 42 4.07 -10.21 -22.05
CA ASP A 42 3.13 -11.01 -21.25
C ASP A 42 3.00 -10.56 -19.78
N LYS A 43 4.12 -10.13 -19.19
CA LYS A 43 4.16 -9.61 -17.81
C LYS A 43 3.88 -8.12 -17.73
N SER A 44 3.94 -7.41 -18.85
CA SER A 44 3.73 -5.97 -18.90
C SER A 44 2.24 -5.68 -19.04
N GLU A 45 1.74 -4.86 -18.13
CA GLU A 45 0.34 -4.45 -18.11
C GLU A 45 0.26 -2.92 -18.12
N TYR A 46 -0.85 -2.39 -18.61
CA TYR A 46 -1.13 -0.96 -18.50
C TYR A 46 -2.45 -0.74 -17.77
N MET A 47 -2.54 0.40 -17.10
CA MET A 47 -3.72 0.80 -16.34
C MET A 47 -4.01 2.27 -16.63
N ILE A 48 -5.30 2.59 -16.77
CA ILE A 48 -5.77 3.96 -16.95
C ILE A 48 -6.42 4.42 -15.65
N PHE A 49 -5.94 5.51 -15.08
CA PHE A 49 -6.59 6.14 -13.94
C PHE A 49 -7.88 6.83 -14.39
N GLN A 50 -9.00 6.38 -13.86
CA GLN A 50 -10.33 6.88 -14.24
C GLN A 50 -10.53 8.31 -13.72
N SER A 51 -10.99 9.18 -14.61
CA SER A 51 -11.41 10.57 -14.37
C SER A 51 -12.65 10.87 -15.21
N GLU A 52 -13.38 11.94 -14.91
CA GLU A 52 -14.60 12.34 -15.66
C GLU A 52 -14.35 12.50 -17.16
N ASN A 53 -13.12 12.86 -17.55
CA ASN A 53 -12.70 13.08 -18.94
C ASN A 53 -12.03 11.85 -19.57
N THR A 54 -12.11 10.67 -18.95
CA THR A 54 -11.46 9.47 -19.49
C THR A 54 -12.19 9.00 -20.75
N PRO A 55 -11.52 8.92 -21.91
CA PRO A 55 -12.15 8.48 -23.14
C PRO A 55 -12.74 7.08 -22.98
N THR A 56 -13.97 6.90 -23.47
CA THR A 56 -14.65 5.58 -23.49
C THR A 56 -13.98 4.62 -24.49
N THR A 57 -13.22 5.15 -25.45
CA THR A 57 -12.58 4.38 -26.51
C THR A 57 -11.32 3.68 -25.98
N ASP A 58 -11.29 2.35 -26.11
CA ASP A 58 -10.11 1.56 -25.80
C ASP A 58 -9.09 1.75 -26.93
N LEU A 59 -7.97 2.43 -26.63
CA LEU A 59 -6.85 2.55 -27.55
C LEU A 59 -5.73 1.63 -27.05
N PRO A 60 -5.45 0.53 -27.76
CA PRO A 60 -4.44 -0.42 -27.31
C PRO A 60 -3.06 0.23 -27.27
N LEU A 61 -2.29 -0.15 -26.25
CA LEU A 61 -0.85 0.08 -26.16
C LEU A 61 -0.15 -1.17 -26.67
N ILE A 62 0.90 -0.96 -27.46
CA ILE A 62 1.67 -2.02 -28.09
C ILE A 62 3.10 -1.94 -27.56
N LEU A 63 3.67 -3.09 -27.21
CA LEU A 63 5.07 -3.24 -26.81
C LEU A 63 5.67 -4.42 -27.58
N LYS A 64 6.73 -4.15 -28.36
CA LYS A 64 7.39 -5.10 -29.27
C LYS A 64 6.42 -5.83 -30.20
N GLY A 65 5.39 -5.13 -30.69
CA GLY A 65 4.38 -5.70 -31.59
C GLY A 65 3.25 -6.46 -30.89
N GLU A 66 3.31 -6.64 -29.57
CA GLU A 66 2.28 -7.29 -28.77
C GLU A 66 1.39 -6.26 -28.07
N THR A 67 0.08 -6.49 -28.07
CA THR A 67 -0.87 -5.64 -27.36
C THR A 67 -0.75 -5.88 -25.86
N LEU A 68 -0.42 -4.84 -25.10
CA LEU A 68 -0.37 -4.90 -23.65
C LEU A 68 -1.76 -5.17 -23.08
N ARG A 69 -1.81 -5.95 -22.00
CA ARG A 69 -3.05 -6.20 -21.28
C ARG A 69 -3.46 -4.99 -20.46
N ARG A 70 -4.73 -4.59 -20.59
CA ARG A 70 -5.35 -3.59 -19.71
C ARG A 70 -5.70 -4.23 -18.36
N ALA A 71 -5.17 -3.68 -17.28
CA ALA A 71 -5.48 -4.08 -15.92
C ALA A 71 -6.27 -2.99 -15.18
N GLU A 72 -7.20 -3.40 -14.32
CA GLU A 72 -7.90 -2.51 -13.39
C GLU A 72 -7.17 -2.40 -12.04
N GLU A 73 -6.29 -3.36 -11.76
CA GLU A 73 -5.50 -3.45 -10.53
C GLU A 73 -4.13 -4.05 -10.85
N VAL A 74 -3.06 -3.42 -10.36
CA VAL A 74 -1.68 -3.90 -10.50
C VAL A 74 -1.03 -3.95 -9.13
N LYS A 75 -0.25 -5.01 -8.89
CA LYS A 75 0.57 -5.13 -7.68
C LYS A 75 2.00 -4.68 -7.98
N TYR A 76 2.37 -3.50 -7.50
CA TYR A 76 3.72 -2.94 -7.64
C TYR A 76 4.47 -3.00 -6.31
N LEU A 77 5.65 -3.64 -6.28
CA LEU A 77 6.49 -3.80 -5.08
C LEU A 77 5.73 -4.25 -3.82
N GLY A 78 4.71 -5.09 -4.00
CA GLY A 78 3.89 -5.59 -2.90
C GLY A 78 2.73 -4.70 -2.47
N HIS A 79 2.51 -3.55 -3.10
CA HIS A 79 1.36 -2.66 -2.91
C HIS A 79 0.39 -2.78 -4.08
N ILE A 80 -0.92 -2.73 -3.82
CA ILE A 80 -1.96 -2.82 -4.84
C ILE A 80 -2.39 -1.41 -5.21
N ILE A 81 -2.34 -1.09 -6.49
CA ILE A 81 -2.83 0.16 -7.06
C ILE A 81 -3.95 -0.20 -8.02
N ASN A 82 -5.10 0.48 -7.94
CA ASN A 82 -6.19 0.30 -8.87
C ASN A 82 -6.49 1.55 -9.68
N SER A 83 -7.26 1.36 -10.75
CA SER A 83 -7.66 2.41 -11.70
C SER A 83 -8.44 3.56 -11.06
N ARG A 84 -9.05 3.32 -9.90
CA ARG A 84 -9.84 4.30 -9.13
C ARG A 84 -9.05 4.99 -8.02
N LEU A 85 -7.76 4.68 -7.88
CA LEU A 85 -6.90 5.18 -6.80
C LEU A 85 -7.51 4.96 -5.41
N SER A 86 -8.12 3.79 -5.20
CA SER A 86 -8.69 3.37 -3.92
C SER A 86 -7.82 2.28 -3.26
N ASP A 87 -7.50 2.46 -1.98
CA ASP A 87 -6.68 1.54 -1.20
C ASP A 87 -7.46 0.32 -0.65
N ASP A 88 -8.77 0.23 -0.91
CA ASP A 88 -9.64 -0.81 -0.32
C ASP A 88 -9.14 -2.24 -0.61
N ALA A 89 -8.63 -2.48 -1.82
CA ALA A 89 -8.07 -3.77 -2.22
C ALA A 89 -6.75 -4.09 -1.49
N ASP A 90 -5.88 -3.09 -1.31
CA ASP A 90 -4.63 -3.22 -0.55
C ASP A 90 -4.90 -3.47 0.94
N ILE A 91 -5.87 -2.74 1.51
CA ILE A 91 -6.36 -2.92 2.88
C ILE A 91 -6.89 -4.34 3.07
N GLU A 92 -7.71 -4.85 2.16
CA GLU A 92 -8.24 -6.20 2.25
C GLU A 92 -7.13 -7.26 2.13
N ARG A 93 -6.14 -7.06 1.25
CA ARG A 93 -4.98 -7.95 1.14
C ARG A 93 -4.21 -7.99 2.47
N GLN A 94 -3.89 -6.83 3.05
CA GLN A 94 -3.17 -6.77 4.32
C GLN A 94 -4.00 -7.33 5.48
N ARG A 95 -5.32 -7.11 5.49
CA ARG A 95 -6.23 -7.70 6.48
C ARG A 95 -6.17 -9.23 6.46
N ARG A 96 -6.20 -9.83 5.26
CA ARG A 96 -6.03 -11.29 5.09
C ARG A 96 -4.66 -11.76 5.56
N ALA A 97 -3.60 -11.04 5.20
CA ALA A 97 -2.24 -11.36 5.64
C ALA A 97 -2.10 -11.35 7.17
N VAL A 98 -2.64 -10.33 7.86
CA VAL A 98 -2.67 -10.26 9.33
C VAL A 98 -3.47 -11.42 9.91
N THR A 99 -4.61 -11.77 9.30
CA THR A 99 -5.44 -12.90 9.73
C THR A 99 -4.67 -14.21 9.70
N VAL A 100 -3.98 -14.50 8.59
CA VAL A 100 -3.18 -15.72 8.42
C VAL A 100 -2.07 -15.78 9.47
N ARG A 101 -1.31 -14.69 9.63
CA ARG A 101 -0.21 -14.62 10.62
C ARG A 101 -0.74 -14.79 12.04
N ALA A 102 -1.80 -14.09 12.40
CA ALA A 102 -2.39 -14.15 13.74
C ALA A 102 -2.91 -15.56 14.09
N ASN A 103 -3.60 -16.22 13.14
CA ASN A 103 -4.10 -17.58 13.34
C ASN A 103 -2.95 -18.58 13.46
N MET A 104 -1.89 -18.43 12.65
CA MET A 104 -0.69 -19.24 12.78
C MET A 104 -0.05 -19.08 14.17
N LEU A 105 0.09 -17.83 14.63
CA LEU A 105 0.67 -17.52 15.94
C LEU A 105 -0.17 -18.11 17.08
N ALA A 106 -1.49 -17.89 17.05
CA ALA A 106 -2.42 -18.36 18.07
C ALA A 106 -2.43 -19.89 18.19
N ARG A 107 -2.26 -20.61 17.07
CA ARG A 107 -2.21 -22.08 17.06
C ARG A 107 -0.86 -22.63 17.52
N ARG A 108 0.24 -22.15 16.93
CA ARG A 108 1.58 -22.71 17.16
C ARG A 108 2.20 -22.30 18.49
N PHE A 109 1.95 -21.07 18.94
CA PHE A 109 2.55 -20.52 20.16
C PHE A 109 1.55 -20.45 21.32
N GLN A 110 0.53 -21.31 21.30
CA GLN A 110 -0.52 -21.34 22.32
C GLN A 110 0.02 -21.54 23.75
N ARG A 111 1.08 -22.34 23.91
CA ARG A 111 1.70 -22.69 25.21
C ARG A 111 2.81 -21.71 25.62
N CYS A 112 3.14 -20.74 24.79
CA CYS A 112 4.20 -19.77 25.10
C CYS A 112 3.72 -18.74 26.15
N SER A 113 4.68 -18.11 26.82
CA SER A 113 4.42 -17.03 27.78
C SER A 113 3.75 -15.83 27.11
N GLY A 114 3.08 -15.01 27.91
CA GLY A 114 2.45 -13.78 27.44
C GLY A 114 3.44 -12.82 26.76
N GLU A 115 4.68 -12.74 27.27
CA GLU A 115 5.72 -11.89 26.70
C GLU A 115 6.15 -12.36 25.31
N VAL A 116 6.35 -13.67 25.13
CA VAL A 116 6.69 -14.24 23.82
C VAL A 116 5.56 -13.99 22.82
N LYS A 117 4.30 -14.21 23.23
CA LYS A 117 3.12 -13.93 22.38
C LYS A 117 3.05 -12.46 21.99
N ARG A 118 3.27 -11.55 22.94
CA ARG A 118 3.33 -10.11 22.70
C ARG A 118 4.40 -9.78 21.67
N GLN A 119 5.63 -10.27 21.86
CA GLN A 119 6.73 -10.00 20.93
C GLN A 119 6.45 -10.54 19.52
N LEU A 120 5.89 -11.74 19.41
CA LEU A 120 5.48 -12.31 18.13
C LEU A 120 4.41 -11.45 17.44
N PHE A 121 3.41 -10.97 18.18
CA PHE A 121 2.39 -10.08 17.63
C PHE A 121 2.99 -8.75 17.14
N LEU A 122 3.85 -8.12 17.95
CA LEU A 122 4.55 -6.88 17.58
C LEU A 122 5.52 -7.07 16.41
N THR A 123 5.96 -8.28 16.14
CA THR A 123 6.85 -8.56 15.02
C THR A 123 6.06 -8.81 13.73
N TYR A 124 5.03 -9.67 13.78
CA TYR A 124 4.38 -10.20 12.58
C TYR A 124 3.01 -9.57 12.27
N CYS A 125 2.29 -9.07 13.27
CA CYS A 125 0.93 -8.53 13.10
C CYS A 125 0.90 -7.00 13.01
N THR A 126 1.94 -6.30 13.49
CA THR A 126 2.07 -4.85 13.33
C THR A 126 2.93 -4.44 12.13
N SER A 127 3.55 -5.40 11.46
CA SER A 127 4.24 -5.23 10.17
C SER A 127 3.23 -5.24 9.01
N VAL A 128 2.31 -4.27 9.03
CA VAL A 128 1.36 -4.03 7.94
C VAL A 128 2.10 -3.21 6.89
N TYR A 129 2.43 -3.85 5.78
CA TYR A 129 3.25 -3.25 4.73
C TYR A 129 2.49 -2.08 4.08
N THR A 130 3.18 -0.96 3.84
CA THR A 130 2.68 0.24 3.15
C THR A 130 1.41 0.87 3.77
N VAL A 131 1.13 0.61 5.05
CA VAL A 131 -0.07 1.09 5.74
C VAL A 131 -0.15 2.63 5.78
N GLU A 132 1.00 3.29 5.76
CA GLU A 132 1.18 4.73 5.73
C GLU A 132 0.73 5.39 4.41
N LEU A 133 0.62 4.62 3.32
CA LEU A 133 0.21 5.11 2.00
C LEU A 133 -1.31 5.14 1.85
N TRP A 134 -2.04 4.43 2.72
CA TRP A 134 -3.49 4.39 2.68
C TRP A 134 -4.10 5.75 3.02
N SER A 135 -4.63 6.39 1.99
CA SER A 135 -5.17 7.75 2.05
C SER A 135 -6.55 7.88 1.39
N SER A 136 -6.88 6.98 0.47
CA SER A 136 -8.12 6.97 -0.29
C SER A 136 -8.83 5.63 -0.09
N HIS A 137 -9.63 5.53 0.98
CA HIS A 137 -10.30 4.29 1.32
C HIS A 137 -11.68 4.53 1.95
N THR A 138 -12.53 3.52 1.89
CA THR A 138 -13.82 3.55 2.56
C THR A 138 -13.66 3.47 4.08
N VAL A 139 -14.61 4.07 4.80
CA VAL A 139 -14.68 3.94 6.27
C VAL A 139 -14.86 2.47 6.68
N GLU A 140 -15.60 1.70 5.88
CA GLU A 140 -15.86 0.28 6.15
C GLU A 140 -14.62 -0.59 5.93
N ALA A 141 -13.82 -0.38 4.88
CA ALA A 141 -12.56 -1.10 4.71
C ALA A 141 -11.62 -0.92 5.92
N MET A 142 -11.44 0.34 6.36
CA MET A 142 -10.62 0.64 7.54
C MET A 142 -11.21 0.07 8.83
N ARG A 143 -12.54 0.08 8.98
CA ARG A 143 -13.23 -0.54 10.12
C ARG A 143 -12.99 -2.04 10.16
N ARG A 144 -13.14 -2.76 9.04
CA ARG A 144 -12.90 -4.21 8.95
C ARG A 144 -11.45 -4.56 9.29
N MET A 145 -10.49 -3.76 8.82
CA MET A 145 -9.08 -3.92 9.18
C MET A 145 -8.84 -3.76 10.68
N ARG A 146 -9.37 -2.68 11.29
CA ARG A 146 -9.29 -2.44 12.73
C ARG A 146 -9.90 -3.58 13.55
N VAL A 147 -11.09 -4.04 13.15
CA VAL A 147 -11.79 -5.14 13.82
C VAL A 147 -10.95 -6.41 13.74
N GLN A 148 -10.41 -6.75 12.56
CA GLN A 148 -9.54 -7.91 12.39
C GLN A 148 -8.28 -7.83 13.26
N TYR A 149 -7.64 -6.66 13.34
CA TYR A 149 -6.47 -6.44 14.19
C TYR A 149 -6.79 -6.68 15.67
N ASN A 150 -7.95 -6.21 16.13
CA ASN A 150 -8.43 -6.47 17.49
C ASN A 150 -8.70 -7.97 17.72
N HIS A 151 -9.30 -8.65 16.74
CA HIS A 151 -9.54 -10.10 16.78
C HIS A 151 -8.25 -10.90 16.82
N ALA A 152 -7.22 -10.50 16.08
CA ALA A 152 -5.91 -11.14 16.08
C ALA A 152 -5.30 -11.17 17.50
N TRP A 153 -5.36 -10.05 18.21
CA TRP A 153 -4.90 -9.98 19.60
C TRP A 153 -5.72 -10.88 20.52
N ARG A 154 -7.06 -10.81 20.43
CA ARG A 154 -7.95 -11.66 21.24
C ARG A 154 -7.69 -13.15 21.01
N ALA A 155 -7.53 -13.56 19.77
CA ALA A 155 -7.27 -14.95 19.41
C ALA A 155 -5.93 -15.45 20.00
N LEU A 156 -4.88 -14.63 19.93
CA LEU A 156 -3.55 -14.99 20.44
C LEU A 156 -3.52 -15.13 21.97
N PHE A 157 -4.26 -14.27 22.68
CA PHE A 157 -4.31 -14.24 24.15
C PHE A 157 -5.54 -14.96 24.74
N ARG A 158 -6.40 -15.57 23.91
CA ARG A 158 -7.65 -16.22 24.31
C ARG A 158 -8.55 -15.31 25.18
N LEU A 159 -8.62 -14.04 24.81
CA LEU A 159 -9.41 -13.06 25.55
C LEU A 159 -10.90 -13.21 25.23
N PRO A 160 -11.79 -12.87 26.18
CA PRO A 160 -13.22 -12.80 25.92
C PRO A 160 -13.56 -11.87 24.76
N TYR A 161 -14.62 -12.20 24.02
CA TYR A 161 -15.09 -11.38 22.91
C TYR A 161 -15.48 -9.97 23.37
N HIS A 162 -16.17 -9.87 24.52
CA HIS A 162 -16.68 -8.63 25.09
C HIS A 162 -15.67 -7.85 25.95
N CYS A 163 -14.37 -7.91 25.60
CA CYS A 163 -13.36 -7.10 26.28
C CYS A 163 -13.13 -5.75 25.59
N SER A 164 -12.78 -4.73 26.39
CA SER A 164 -12.38 -3.41 25.89
C SER A 164 -11.14 -3.54 25.01
N ALA A 165 -11.23 -3.09 23.76
CA ALA A 165 -10.11 -3.11 22.84
C ALA A 165 -8.95 -2.23 23.33
N SER A 166 -9.25 -1.03 23.83
CA SER A 166 -8.22 -0.14 24.40
C SER A 166 -7.61 -0.75 25.67
N GLY A 167 -8.44 -1.38 26.51
CA GLY A 167 -7.99 -2.03 27.74
C GLY A 167 -7.05 -3.20 27.48
N MET A 168 -7.37 -4.09 26.54
CA MET A 168 -6.53 -5.26 26.24
C MET A 168 -5.16 -4.89 25.66
N PHE A 169 -5.10 -3.85 24.82
CA PHE A 169 -3.84 -3.37 24.25
C PHE A 169 -2.99 -2.63 25.30
N SER A 170 -3.63 -1.84 26.18
CA SER A 170 -2.94 -1.17 27.29
C SER A 170 -2.34 -2.19 28.27
N ALA A 171 -3.15 -3.14 28.74
CA ALA A 171 -2.69 -4.22 29.63
C ALA A 171 -1.60 -5.08 28.99
N GLY A 172 -1.73 -5.34 27.68
CA GLY A 172 -0.74 -6.07 26.87
C GLY A 172 0.50 -5.28 26.46
N ARG A 173 0.62 -4.00 26.83
CA ARG A 173 1.69 -3.08 26.42
C ARG A 173 1.97 -3.14 24.91
N ALA A 174 0.91 -3.14 24.12
CA ALA A 174 0.94 -3.23 22.66
C ALA A 174 0.14 -2.07 22.04
N PRO A 175 0.52 -1.56 20.86
CA PRO A 175 -0.21 -0.48 20.22
C PRO A 175 -1.54 -1.00 19.67
N GLY A 176 -2.63 -0.32 20.02
CA GLY A 176 -3.88 -0.47 19.29
C GLY A 176 -3.76 0.05 17.85
N TRP A 177 -4.73 -0.30 16.99
CA TRP A 177 -4.70 0.04 15.55
C TRP A 177 -4.45 1.53 15.27
N ALA A 178 -5.15 2.43 15.96
CA ALA A 178 -4.99 3.86 15.78
C ALA A 178 -3.59 4.37 16.17
N VAL A 179 -2.98 3.77 17.21
CA VAL A 179 -1.62 4.11 17.64
C VAL A 179 -0.61 3.63 16.59
N LEU A 180 -0.82 2.44 16.03
CA LEU A 180 0.02 1.89 14.96
C LEU A 180 0.01 2.80 13.72
N LEU A 181 -1.18 3.20 13.24
CA LEU A 181 -1.31 4.11 12.11
C LEU A 181 -0.60 5.44 12.36
N ARG A 182 -0.84 6.09 13.50
CA ARG A 182 -0.18 7.35 13.85
C ARG A 182 1.34 7.23 13.84
N ARG A 183 1.89 6.17 14.44
CA ARG A 183 3.35 5.94 14.48
C ARG A 183 3.92 5.77 13.07
N ARG A 184 3.26 5.00 12.21
CA ARG A 184 3.68 4.79 10.82
C ARG A 184 3.60 6.07 10.01
N SER A 185 2.46 6.77 10.04
CA SER A 185 2.30 8.06 9.37
C SER A 185 3.32 9.11 9.82
N ALA A 186 3.57 9.23 11.13
CA ALA A 186 4.54 10.18 11.66
C ALA A 186 5.98 9.84 11.23
N SER A 187 6.34 8.55 11.26
CA SER A 187 7.66 8.08 10.79
C SER A 187 7.86 8.38 9.31
N THR A 188 6.90 8.03 8.46
CA THR A 188 6.98 8.29 7.02
C THR A 188 7.03 9.77 6.71
N ARG A 189 6.23 10.58 7.41
CA ARG A 189 6.29 12.05 7.30
C ARG A 189 7.67 12.58 7.68
N ALA A 190 8.26 12.13 8.79
CA ALA A 190 9.59 12.57 9.19
C ALA A 190 10.64 12.24 8.12
N VAL A 191 10.59 11.04 7.55
CA VAL A 191 11.50 10.62 6.46
C VAL A 191 11.32 11.48 5.21
N ILE A 192 10.08 11.73 4.78
CA ILE A 192 9.80 12.57 3.60
C ILE A 192 10.29 14.00 3.82
N PHE A 193 10.08 14.56 5.00
CA PHE A 193 10.48 15.94 5.30
C PHE A 193 12.00 16.10 5.45
N ALA A 194 12.70 15.04 5.85
CA ALA A 194 14.16 15.02 5.97
C ALA A 194 14.88 14.60 4.68
N SER A 195 14.16 14.18 3.63
CA SER A 195 14.77 13.69 2.40
C SER A 195 15.08 14.81 1.42
N ASP A 196 16.27 14.74 0.84
CA ASP A 196 16.68 15.57 -0.31
C ASP A 196 16.34 14.92 -1.67
N ASN A 197 15.66 13.76 -1.66
CA ASN A 197 15.26 13.10 -2.89
C ASN A 197 14.22 13.96 -3.63
N PRO A 198 14.44 14.32 -4.92
CA PRO A 198 13.54 15.20 -5.65
C PRO A 198 12.08 14.73 -5.72
N ILE A 199 11.84 13.42 -5.78
CA ILE A 199 10.48 12.85 -5.78
C ILE A 199 9.81 13.09 -4.43
N LEU A 200 10.53 12.83 -3.33
CA LEU A 200 9.99 13.05 -1.98
C LEU A 200 9.85 14.53 -1.67
N CYS A 201 10.73 15.40 -2.19
CA CYS A 201 10.57 16.84 -2.14
C CYS A 201 9.29 17.30 -2.87
N ALA A 202 8.99 16.73 -4.04
CA ALA A 202 7.75 17.03 -4.76
C ALA A 202 6.51 16.63 -3.95
N VAL A 203 6.51 15.45 -3.30
CA VAL A 203 5.43 15.02 -2.41
C VAL A 203 5.30 15.96 -1.21
N ARG A 204 6.42 16.39 -0.62
CA ARG A 204 6.43 17.37 0.48
C ARG A 204 5.80 18.70 0.07
N GLN A 205 6.04 19.15 -1.16
CA GLN A 205 5.55 20.42 -1.71
C GLN A 205 4.11 20.35 -2.24
N TRP A 206 3.44 19.20 -2.16
CA TRP A 206 2.05 19.03 -2.59
C TRP A 206 1.07 18.94 -1.40
N PRO A 207 0.65 20.09 -0.83
CA PRO A 207 -0.15 20.13 0.39
C PRO A 207 -1.56 19.56 0.22
N GLU A 208 -2.11 19.60 -0.99
CA GLU A 208 -3.46 19.10 -1.33
C GLU A 208 -3.50 17.60 -1.62
N SER A 209 -2.37 16.89 -1.47
CA SER A 209 -2.35 15.45 -1.68
C SER A 209 -3.18 14.71 -0.61
N PRO A 210 -3.87 13.61 -0.97
CA PRO A 210 -4.60 12.77 -0.01
C PRO A 210 -3.74 12.27 1.16
N LEU A 211 -2.43 12.12 0.93
CA LEU A 211 -1.46 11.72 1.93
C LEU A 211 -1.30 12.80 3.03
N HIS A 212 -1.24 14.08 2.67
CA HIS A 212 -1.16 15.17 3.65
C HIS A 212 -2.47 15.32 4.43
N ASP A 213 -3.63 15.15 3.79
CA ASP A 213 -4.93 15.14 4.48
C ASP A 213 -4.98 14.02 5.55
N THR A 214 -4.46 12.85 5.20
CA THR A 214 -4.34 11.71 6.10
C THR A 214 -3.43 12.04 7.29
N TRP A 215 -2.30 12.72 7.07
CA TRP A 215 -1.44 13.18 8.16
C TRP A 215 -2.13 14.21 9.04
N ARG A 216 -2.86 15.17 8.47
CA ARG A 216 -3.63 16.15 9.26
C ARG A 216 -4.65 15.44 10.15
N LYS A 217 -5.41 14.50 9.60
CA LYS A 217 -6.39 13.71 10.38
C LYS A 217 -5.76 13.00 11.57
N TYR A 218 -4.61 12.34 11.37
CA TYR A 218 -3.95 11.57 12.42
C TYR A 218 -3.21 12.39 13.48
N HIS A 219 -2.79 13.62 13.15
CA HIS A 219 -2.04 14.49 14.05
C HIS A 219 -2.93 15.54 14.76
N VAL A 220 -4.07 15.93 14.19
CA VAL A 220 -5.01 16.89 14.80
C VAL A 220 -5.92 16.26 15.86
N SER A 221 -6.11 14.93 15.83
CA SER A 221 -7.12 14.26 16.68
C SER A 221 -6.86 14.25 18.21
N PHE A 222 -5.77 14.85 18.72
CA PHE A 222 -5.48 14.94 20.17
C PHE A 222 -4.60 16.16 20.52
N LEU A 223 -5.03 17.35 20.14
CA LEU A 223 -4.73 18.59 20.89
C LEU A 223 -6.03 19.09 21.52
#